data_AF-A0A255DHL7-F1
#
_entry.id   AF-A0A255DHL7-F1
#
_cell.length_a   1.000
_cell.length_b   1.000
_cell.length_c   1.000
_cell.angle_alpha   90.00
_cell.angle_beta   90.00
_cell.angle_gamma   90.00
#
_symmetry.space_group_name_H-M   'P 1'
#
loop_
_entity.id
_entity.type
_entity.pdbx_description
1 polymer ?
#
loop_
_entity_poly.entity_id
_entity_poly.type
_entity_poly.pdbx_seq_one_letter_code
_entity_poly.pdbx_strand_id
1 'polypeptide(L)'
;MVDEPFADGMELPEFRANTGVWPEATKAKWDAWRSMPHARLWTASEWSFALDSLELAAEYHRTGETRFATELRNREKVLGTTLDYRRALRIRYIKPAAVTPSGVADMMDYRDL
;
A
#
# COMPACT_ATOMS: atom_id res chain seq x y z
N MET A 1 12.20 0.22 -13.04
CA MET A 1 11.22 0.21 -11.94
C MET A 1 10.07 1.08 -12.42
N VAL A 2 8.90 0.52 -12.64
CA VAL A 2 7.74 1.30 -13.11
C VAL A 2 6.91 1.63 -11.87
N ASP A 3 6.79 2.91 -11.55
CA ASP A 3 6.01 3.41 -10.41
C ASP A 3 4.64 3.84 -10.92
N GLU A 4 3.82 2.87 -11.31
CA GLU A 4 2.47 3.10 -11.85
C GLU A 4 1.47 3.17 -10.69
N PRO A 5 0.84 4.33 -10.44
CA PRO A 5 -0.08 4.49 -9.32
C PRO A 5 -1.24 3.48 -9.35
N PHE A 6 -1.62 2.99 -8.18
CA PHE A 6 -2.81 2.17 -8.03
C PHE A 6 -4.06 3.06 -7.95
N ALA A 7 -4.91 3.01 -8.97
CA ALA A 7 -6.09 3.86 -9.07
C ALA A 7 -7.25 3.42 -8.16
N ASP A 8 -7.38 2.12 -7.89
CA ASP A 8 -8.54 1.55 -7.17
C ASP A 8 -8.32 1.47 -5.65
N GLY A 9 -7.46 2.34 -5.11
CA GLY A 9 -7.23 2.43 -3.66
C GLY A 9 -8.50 2.80 -2.91
N MET A 10 -8.62 2.42 -1.63
CA MET A 10 -9.77 2.77 -0.80
C MET A 10 -9.90 4.30 -0.66
N GLU A 11 -11.11 4.82 -0.87
CA GLU A 11 -11.43 6.22 -0.59
C GLU A 11 -11.36 6.51 0.92
N LEU A 12 -10.92 7.71 1.27
CA LEU A 12 -10.89 8.11 2.68
C LEU A 12 -12.31 8.23 3.22
N PRO A 13 -12.63 7.66 4.40
CA PRO A 13 -13.91 7.92 5.05
C PRO A 13 -14.10 9.42 5.29
N GLU A 14 -15.33 9.91 5.11
CA GLU A 14 -15.66 11.34 5.25
C GLU A 14 -15.24 11.92 6.61
N PHE A 15 -15.41 11.11 7.67
CA PHE A 15 -15.08 11.48 9.04
C PHE A 15 -14.09 10.50 9.67
N ARG A 16 -13.33 11.02 10.63
CA ARG A 16 -12.48 10.23 11.52
C ARG A 16 -13.32 9.34 12.43
N ALA A 17 -12.69 8.33 13.04
CA ALA A 17 -13.35 7.43 13.98
C ALA A 17 -14.01 8.17 15.18
N ASN A 18 -13.47 9.33 15.56
CA ASN A 18 -14.00 10.19 16.61
C ASN A 18 -14.93 11.31 16.11
N THR A 19 -15.50 11.17 14.91
CA THR A 19 -16.33 12.15 14.19
C THR A 19 -15.65 13.49 13.87
N GLY A 20 -14.31 13.58 14.03
CA GLY A 20 -13.53 14.74 13.63
C GLY A 20 -13.28 14.84 12.12
N VAL A 21 -12.87 16.03 11.68
CA VAL A 21 -12.44 16.28 10.29
C VAL A 21 -10.97 15.88 10.13
N TRP A 22 -10.64 15.27 8.99
CA TRP A 22 -9.26 14.97 8.61
C TRP A 22 -8.45 16.25 8.34
N PRO A 23 -7.26 16.42 8.96
CA PRO A 23 -6.33 17.48 8.56
C PRO A 23 -5.93 17.36 7.08
N GLU A 24 -5.74 18.48 6.38
CA GLU A 24 -5.36 18.47 4.95
C GLU A 24 -4.06 17.69 4.69
N ALA A 25 -3.06 17.84 5.58
CA ALA A 25 -1.83 17.05 5.52
C ALA A 25 -2.07 15.53 5.67
N THR A 26 -3.10 15.13 6.41
CA THR A 26 -3.48 13.72 6.56
C THR A 26 -4.17 13.20 5.32
N LYS A 27 -5.04 14.00 4.68
CA LYS A 27 -5.68 13.64 3.41
C LYS A 27 -4.64 13.41 2.32
N ALA A 28 -3.71 14.35 2.15
CA ALA A 28 -2.60 14.23 1.20
C ALA A 28 -1.73 12.99 1.48
N LYS A 29 -1.49 12.66 2.75
CA LYS A 29 -0.78 11.43 3.15
C LYS A 29 -1.57 10.18 2.76
N TRP A 30 -2.88 10.15 2.98
CA TRP A 30 -3.73 9.04 2.58
C TRP A 30 -3.72 8.83 1.07
N ASP A 31 -3.87 9.91 0.29
CA ASP A 31 -3.81 9.86 -1.18
C ASP A 31 -2.49 9.26 -1.67
N ALA A 32 -1.38 9.61 -1.03
CA ALA A 32 -0.08 9.02 -1.33
C ALA A 32 -0.01 7.52 -0.98
N TRP A 33 -0.63 7.07 0.12
CA TRP A 33 -0.60 5.67 0.54
C TRP A 33 -1.52 4.79 -0.31
N ARG A 34 -2.77 5.21 -0.51
CA ARG A 34 -3.77 4.44 -1.27
C ARG A 34 -3.39 4.26 -2.74
N SER A 35 -2.58 5.19 -3.29
CA SER A 35 -2.13 5.16 -4.67
C SER A 35 -0.82 4.39 -4.88
N MET A 36 -0.22 3.83 -3.84
CA MET A 36 1.03 3.09 -3.99
C MET A 36 0.80 1.80 -4.81
N PRO A 37 1.70 1.43 -5.74
CA PRO A 37 1.47 0.27 -6.63
C PRO A 37 1.20 -1.05 -5.90
N HIS A 38 1.87 -1.29 -4.78
CA HIS A 38 1.67 -2.50 -3.97
C HIS A 38 0.37 -2.50 -3.14
N ALA A 39 -0.31 -1.37 -2.98
CA ALA A 39 -1.61 -1.33 -2.30
C ALA A 39 -2.69 -2.11 -3.08
N ARG A 40 -2.46 -2.40 -4.36
CA ARG A 40 -3.26 -3.34 -5.16
C ARG A 40 -3.41 -4.73 -4.51
N LEU A 41 -2.44 -5.14 -3.70
CA LEU A 41 -2.43 -6.44 -3.01
C LEU A 41 -2.90 -6.36 -1.56
N TRP A 42 -3.27 -5.17 -1.06
CA TRP A 42 -3.80 -5.02 0.29
C TRP A 42 -5.16 -5.68 0.41
N THR A 43 -5.30 -6.52 1.43
CA THR A 43 -6.59 -7.08 1.84
C THR A 43 -7.30 -6.10 2.78
N ALA A 44 -8.52 -6.44 3.20
CA ALA A 44 -9.26 -5.65 4.19
C ALA A 44 -8.45 -5.38 5.47
N SER A 45 -7.57 -6.32 5.87
CA SER A 45 -6.72 -6.16 7.05
C SER A 45 -5.66 -5.08 6.88
N GLU A 46 -4.97 -5.02 5.74
CA GLU A 46 -4.00 -3.95 5.46
C GLU A 46 -4.68 -2.60 5.31
N TRP A 47 -5.86 -2.53 4.66
CA TRP A 47 -6.64 -1.29 4.59
C TRP A 47 -7.04 -0.77 5.96
N SER A 48 -7.55 -1.66 6.83
CA SER A 48 -7.89 -1.32 8.21
C SER A 48 -6.67 -0.82 9.00
N PHE A 49 -5.54 -1.54 8.90
CA PHE A 49 -4.29 -1.13 9.54
C PHE A 49 -3.78 0.23 9.04
N ALA A 50 -3.94 0.51 7.74
CA ALA A 50 -3.55 1.79 7.16
C ALA A 50 -4.43 2.94 7.69
N LEU A 51 -5.74 2.74 7.83
CA LEU A 51 -6.66 3.71 8.44
C LEU A 51 -6.34 3.96 9.92
N ASP A 52 -6.08 2.91 10.71
CA ASP A 52 -5.67 3.05 12.11
C ASP A 52 -4.33 3.81 12.24
N SER A 53 -3.43 3.60 11.29
CA SER A 53 -2.16 4.35 11.20
C SER A 53 -2.41 5.81 10.82
N LEU A 54 -3.41 6.07 9.97
CA LEU A 54 -3.78 7.41 9.55
C LEU A 54 -4.39 8.24 10.70
N GLU A 55 -5.08 7.61 11.65
CA GLU A 55 -5.54 8.28 12.88
C GLU A 55 -4.38 8.82 13.71
N LEU A 56 -3.27 8.08 13.80
CA LEU A 56 -2.05 8.57 14.46
C LEU A 56 -1.42 9.74 13.68
N ALA A 57 -1.46 9.69 12.35
CA ALA A 57 -1.02 10.81 11.51
C ALA A 57 -1.90 12.05 11.72
N ALA A 58 -3.22 11.89 11.85
CA ALA A 58 -4.13 12.98 12.16
C ALA A 58 -3.85 13.60 13.53
N GLU A 59 -3.61 12.79 14.57
CA GLU A 59 -3.21 13.31 15.88
C GLU A 59 -1.87 14.04 15.82
N TYR A 60 -0.87 13.47 15.15
CA TYR A 60 0.42 14.12 14.98
C TYR A 60 0.32 15.45 14.21
N HIS A 61 -0.41 15.49 13.09
CA HIS A 61 -0.59 16.72 12.31
C HIS A 61 -1.37 17.79 13.09
N ARG A 62 -2.26 17.40 14.00
CA ARG A 62 -3.06 18.33 14.81
C ARG A 62 -2.26 18.88 16.00
N THR A 63 -1.55 18.04 16.72
CA THR A 63 -0.94 18.40 18.01
C THR A 63 0.57 18.64 17.93
N GLY A 64 1.25 18.08 16.91
CA GLY A 64 2.70 18.05 16.82
C GLY A 64 3.38 17.13 17.86
N GLU A 65 2.60 16.37 18.65
CA GLU A 65 3.15 15.55 19.72
C GLU A 65 3.97 14.38 19.18
N THR A 66 5.25 14.33 19.55
CA THR A 66 6.23 13.35 19.03
C THR A 66 5.92 11.90 19.41
N ARG A 67 5.12 11.67 20.45
CA ARG A 67 4.70 10.31 20.83
C ARG A 67 3.92 9.60 19.71
N PHE A 68 3.14 10.35 18.93
CA PHE A 68 2.41 9.80 17.78
C PHE A 68 3.34 9.56 16.60
N ALA A 69 4.36 10.40 16.43
CA ALA A 69 5.32 10.29 15.33
C ALA A 69 6.12 8.99 15.37
N THR A 70 6.55 8.55 16.56
CA THR A 70 7.32 7.29 16.70
C THR A 70 6.50 6.08 16.30
N GLU A 71 5.27 5.96 16.81
CA GLU A 71 4.40 4.84 16.47
C GLU A 71 3.97 4.89 15.00
N LEU A 72 3.62 6.08 14.50
CA LEU A 72 3.33 6.28 13.07
C LEU A 72 4.47 5.79 12.18
N ARG A 73 5.71 6.14 12.51
CA ARG A 73 6.90 5.70 11.76
C ARG A 73 7.06 4.18 11.77
N ASN A 74 6.76 3.51 12.90
CA ASN A 74 6.80 2.05 12.98
C ASN A 74 5.74 1.42 12.08
N ARG A 75 4.53 1.97 12.03
CA ARG A 75 3.46 1.46 11.17
C ARG A 75 3.71 1.74 9.69
N GLU A 76 4.24 2.92 9.36
CA GLU A 76 4.71 3.28 8.02
C GLU A 76 5.78 2.30 7.50
N LYS A 77 6.64 1.80 8.40
CA LYS A 77 7.62 0.76 8.08
C LYS A 77 6.97 -0.57 7.70
N VAL A 78 5.93 -0.99 8.41
CA VAL A 78 5.15 -2.20 8.08
C VAL A 78 4.44 -2.05 6.74
N LEU A 79 3.90 -0.86 6.47
CA LEU A 79 3.17 -0.55 5.23
C LEU A 79 4.07 -0.30 4.01
N GLY A 80 5.39 -0.13 4.18
CA GLY A 80 6.28 0.12 3.03
C GLY A 80 6.09 1.51 2.39
N THR A 81 5.75 2.53 3.18
CA THR A 81 5.37 3.86 2.64
C THR A 81 6.56 4.70 2.16
N THR A 82 7.80 4.27 2.41
CA THR A 82 9.02 4.94 1.92
C THR A 82 9.88 3.98 1.11
N LEU A 83 10.78 4.52 0.27
CA LEU A 83 11.69 3.68 -0.52
C LEU A 83 12.55 2.75 0.36
N ASP A 84 13.03 3.25 1.49
CA ASP A 84 13.82 2.47 2.45
C ASP A 84 12.99 1.30 3.02
N TYR A 85 11.74 1.58 3.41
CA TYR A 85 10.84 0.56 3.94
C TYR A 85 10.45 -0.48 2.89
N ARG A 86 10.19 -0.05 1.64
CA ARG A 86 9.96 -0.99 0.53
C ARG A 86 11.16 -1.91 0.30
N ARG A 87 12.38 -1.36 0.35
CA ARG A 87 13.60 -2.18 0.24
C ARG A 87 13.72 -3.18 1.37
N ALA A 88 13.45 -2.78 2.61
CA ALA A 88 13.46 -3.67 3.77
C ALA A 88 12.44 -4.81 3.63
N LEU A 89 11.24 -4.52 3.12
CA LEU A 89 10.19 -5.50 2.81
C LEU A 89 10.43 -6.27 1.51
N ARG A 90 11.51 -5.98 0.77
CA ARG A 90 11.84 -6.54 -0.55
C ARG A 90 10.77 -6.29 -1.62
N ILE A 91 9.96 -5.26 -1.46
CA ILE A 91 8.98 -4.81 -2.44
C ILE A 91 9.72 -4.11 -3.59
N ARG A 92 9.50 -4.59 -4.83
CA ARG A 92 10.05 -4.00 -6.05
C ARG A 92 8.95 -3.85 -7.08
N TYR A 93 8.80 -2.66 -7.64
CA TYR A 93 7.85 -2.44 -8.73
C TYR A 93 8.49 -2.85 -10.06
N ILE A 94 7.99 -3.93 -10.63
CA ILE A 94 8.41 -4.48 -11.90
C ILE A 94 7.28 -4.32 -12.92
N LYS A 95 7.64 -4.10 -14.18
CA LYS A 95 6.67 -4.25 -15.26
C LYS A 95 6.34 -5.74 -15.39
N PRO A 96 5.07 -6.15 -15.48
CA PRO A 96 4.74 -7.53 -15.77
C PRO A 96 5.45 -7.95 -17.06
N ALA A 97 6.18 -9.06 -17.02
CA ALA A 97 6.69 -9.66 -18.24
C ALA A 97 5.48 -10.11 -19.07
N ALA A 98 5.50 -9.85 -20.39
CA ALA A 98 4.50 -10.41 -21.28
C ALA A 98 4.56 -11.94 -21.13
N VAL A 99 3.48 -12.53 -20.63
CA VAL A 99 3.39 -13.98 -20.49
C VAL A 99 3.19 -14.54 -21.89
N THR A 100 4.27 -14.94 -22.56
CA THR A 100 4.14 -15.87 -23.68
C THR A 100 3.69 -17.20 -23.09
N PRO A 101 2.50 -17.71 -23.43
CA PRO A 101 2.11 -19.04 -23.00
C PRO A 101 3.14 -20.01 -23.56
N SER A 102 3.92 -20.63 -22.66
CA SER A 102 4.80 -21.73 -23.03
C SER A 102 3.89 -22.79 -23.63
N GLY A 103 4.08 -23.10 -24.91
CA GLY A 103 3.33 -24.15 -25.59
C GLY A 103 3.37 -25.40 -24.72
N VAL A 104 2.20 -25.85 -24.29
CA VAL A 104 2.05 -27.18 -23.68
C VAL A 104 2.49 -28.13 -24.79
N ALA A 105 3.59 -28.85 -24.59
CA ALA A 105 3.95 -29.94 -25.48
C ALA A 105 2.75 -30.87 -25.55
N ASP A 106 2.23 -31.08 -26.76
CA ASP A 106 1.02 -31.84 -26.98
C ASP A 106 1.22 -33.24 -26.41
N MET A 107 0.33 -33.69 -25.53
CA MET A 107 0.42 -34.99 -24.86
C MET A 107 0.40 -36.15 -25.88
N MET A 108 0.07 -35.85 -27.15
CA MET A 108 0.12 -36.77 -28.28
C MET A 108 1.56 -37.11 -28.74
N ASP A 109 2.57 -36.28 -28.45
CA ASP A 109 3.98 -36.56 -28.82
C ASP A 109 4.60 -37.72 -28.02
N TYR A 110 3.94 -38.16 -26.94
CA TYR A 110 4.41 -39.28 -26.09
C TYR A 110 3.81 -40.64 -26.47
N ARG A 111 2.91 -40.73 -27.46
CA ARG A 111 2.21 -42.00 -27.78
C ARG A 111 2.97 -42.93 -28.73
N ASP A 112 4.07 -42.50 -29.33
CA ASP A 112 4.82 -43.26 -30.35
C ASP A 112 6.26 -43.67 -29.92
N LEU A 113 6.53 -43.83 -28.61
CA LEU A 113 7.80 -44.38 -28.09
C LEU A 113 7.66 -45.80 -27.55
#